data_AF-A0A9P5UVX1-F1
#
_entry.id   AF-A0A9P5UVX1-F1
#
_cell.length_a   1.000
_cell.length_b   1.000
_cell.length_c   1.000
_cell.angle_alpha   90.00
_cell.angle_beta   90.00
_cell.angle_gamma   90.00
#
_symmetry.space_group_name_H-M   'P 1'
#
loop_
_entity.id
_entity.type
_entity.pdbx_description
1 polymer ?
#
loop_
_entity_poly.entity_id
_entity_poly.type
_entity_poly.pdbx_seq_one_letter_code
_entity_poly.pdbx_strand_id
1 'polypeptide(L)'
;MFKIASLVACAMAVLSLVNVTSARVPLPQWCLCGDNGKSRLLCEMNFGTWDGHTCRLDNQNVYNNFGPLCESQQAQAVCWH
;
A
#
# COMPACT_ATOMS: atom_id res chain seq x y z
N MET A 1 -20.81 25.35 -35.68
CA MET A 1 -20.04 25.49 -34.42
C MET A 1 -20.47 24.49 -33.31
N PHE A 2 -21.17 23.39 -33.62
CA PHE A 2 -21.72 22.45 -32.61
C PHE A 2 -20.96 21.12 -32.44
N LYS A 3 -19.89 20.86 -33.21
CA LYS A 3 -19.20 19.55 -33.22
C LYS A 3 -18.04 19.44 -32.21
N ILE A 4 -17.49 20.57 -31.74
CA ILE A 4 -16.28 20.58 -30.91
C ILE A 4 -16.63 20.46 -29.42
N ALA A 5 -17.75 21.05 -28.99
CA ALA A 5 -18.22 20.97 -27.60
C ALA A 5 -18.55 19.52 -27.17
N SER A 6 -19.01 18.68 -28.10
CA SER A 6 -19.36 17.29 -27.83
C SER A 6 -18.15 16.38 -27.54
N LEU A 7 -16.99 16.69 -28.12
CA LEU A 7 -15.75 15.91 -27.92
C LEU A 7 -15.09 16.22 -26.56
N VAL A 8 -15.20 17.45 -26.08
CA VAL A 8 -14.64 17.88 -24.79
C VAL A 8 -15.44 17.30 -23.61
N ALA A 9 -16.76 17.21 -23.74
CA ALA A 9 -17.62 16.64 -22.70
C ALA A 9 -17.34 15.14 -22.43
N CYS A 10 -17.03 14.38 -23.48
CA CYS A 10 -16.69 12.95 -23.33
C CYS A 10 -15.33 12.74 -22.64
N ALA A 11 -14.34 13.61 -22.87
CA ALA A 11 -13.01 13.48 -22.27
C ALA A 11 -13.03 13.71 -20.74
N MET A 12 -13.87 14.65 -20.27
CA MET A 12 -14.00 14.96 -18.84
C MET A 12 -14.74 13.87 -18.05
N ALA A 13 -15.59 13.07 -18.70
CA ALA A 13 -16.28 11.95 -18.05
C ALA A 13 -15.35 10.76 -17.76
N VAL A 14 -14.30 10.55 -18.56
CA VAL A 14 -13.34 9.45 -18.36
C VAL A 14 -12.40 9.73 -17.18
N LEU A 15 -12.09 11.01 -16.92
CA LEU A 15 -11.22 11.41 -15.80
C LEU A 15 -11.85 11.19 -14.42
N SER A 16 -13.18 11.17 -14.33
CA SER A 16 -13.91 11.00 -13.06
C SER A 16 -14.01 9.54 -12.58
N LEU A 17 -13.67 8.57 -13.43
CA LEU A 17 -13.73 7.13 -13.11
C LEU A 17 -12.45 6.61 -12.44
N VAL A 18 -11.37 7.40 -12.40
CA VAL A 18 -10.18 7.10 -11.60
C VAL A 18 -10.41 7.54 -10.15
N ASN A 19 -11.62 7.34 -9.63
CA ASN A 19 -11.89 7.49 -8.21
C ASN A 19 -11.34 6.23 -7.55
N VAL A 20 -10.04 6.30 -7.24
CA VAL A 20 -9.24 5.29 -6.55
C VAL A 20 -10.05 4.80 -5.36
N THR A 21 -10.61 3.59 -5.47
CA THR A 21 -11.08 2.85 -4.31
C THR A 21 -9.85 2.49 -3.50
N SER A 22 -9.42 3.43 -2.65
CA SER A 22 -8.51 3.17 -1.55
C SER A 22 -9.28 2.29 -0.58
N ALA A 23 -9.28 0.98 -0.84
CA ALA A 23 -9.76 -0.01 0.10
C ALA A 23 -8.95 0.23 1.38
N ARG A 24 -9.60 0.80 2.40
CA ARG A 24 -8.95 0.99 3.70
C ARG A 24 -8.61 -0.39 4.20
N VAL A 25 -7.33 -0.67 4.31
CA VAL A 25 -6.88 -1.91 4.91
C VAL A 25 -7.22 -1.81 6.39
N PRO A 26 -7.91 -2.79 6.96
CA PRO A 26 -8.20 -2.76 8.38
C PRO A 26 -6.87 -2.86 9.13
N LEU A 27 -6.66 -1.94 10.07
CA LEU A 27 -5.45 -1.82 10.87
C LEU A 27 -5.75 -2.17 12.34
N PRO A 28 -4.82 -2.76 13.09
CA PRO A 28 -3.46 -3.12 12.67
C PRO A 28 -3.40 -4.26 11.66
N GLN A 29 -2.29 -4.34 10.92
CA GLN A 29 -1.94 -5.46 10.05
C GLN A 29 -0.68 -6.16 10.55
N TRP A 30 -0.59 -7.48 10.39
CA TRP A 30 0.62 -8.23 10.66
C TRP A 30 1.24 -8.64 9.35
N CYS A 31 2.50 -8.27 9.14
CA CYS A 31 3.20 -8.54 7.90
C CYS A 31 4.57 -9.19 8.12
N LEU A 32 4.94 -10.07 7.20
CA LEU A 32 6.26 -10.66 7.04
C LEU A 32 6.87 -10.21 5.72
N CYS A 33 8.19 -10.07 5.72
CA CYS A 33 9.00 -9.79 4.55
C CYS A 33 10.11 -10.85 4.41
N GLY A 34 9.86 -11.86 3.58
CA GLY A 34 10.80 -12.97 3.37
C GLY A 34 11.03 -13.78 4.65
N ASP A 35 12.11 -13.49 5.39
CA ASP A 35 12.49 -14.14 6.64
C ASP A 35 12.35 -13.21 7.85
N ASN A 36 12.43 -13.77 9.06
CA ASN A 36 12.28 -13.00 10.31
C ASN A 36 13.35 -11.90 10.48
N GLY A 37 14.56 -12.11 9.96
CA GLY A 37 15.65 -11.12 10.06
C GLY A 37 15.36 -9.88 9.22
N LYS A 38 15.00 -10.08 7.95
CA LYS A 38 14.57 -9.00 7.06
C LYS A 38 13.31 -8.32 7.56
N SER A 39 12.32 -9.11 7.99
CA SER A 39 11.06 -8.60 8.52
C SER A 39 11.28 -7.71 9.73
N ARG A 40 12.12 -8.13 10.68
CA ARG A 40 12.46 -7.33 11.87
C ARG A 40 13.14 -6.04 11.50
N LEU A 41 14.18 -6.10 10.65
CA LEU A 41 14.92 -4.91 10.21
C LEU A 41 13.98 -3.87 9.58
N LEU A 42 13.14 -4.30 8.64
CA LEU A 42 12.20 -3.42 7.97
C LEU A 42 11.10 -2.91 8.91
N CYS A 43 10.68 -3.74 9.86
CA CYS A 43 9.70 -3.33 10.86
C CYS A 43 10.22 -2.15 11.69
N GLU A 44 11.44 -2.28 12.21
CA GLU A 44 12.10 -1.25 13.02
C GLU A 44 12.37 0.01 12.18
N MET A 45 12.81 -0.14 10.92
CA MET A 45 13.03 1.00 10.00
C MET A 45 11.76 1.75 9.61
N ASN A 46 10.63 1.06 9.55
CA ASN A 46 9.36 1.59 9.08
C ASN A 46 8.43 1.99 10.24
N PHE A 47 8.94 2.19 11.45
CA PHE A 47 8.16 2.54 12.64
C PHE A 47 7.01 1.55 12.96
N GLY A 48 7.16 0.29 12.55
CA GLY A 48 6.27 -0.80 12.94
C GLY A 48 6.64 -1.38 14.31
N THR A 49 5.77 -2.20 14.87
CA THR A 49 6.03 -2.90 16.14
C THR A 49 6.35 -4.37 15.88
N TRP A 50 7.55 -4.82 16.23
CA TRP A 50 7.96 -6.22 16.09
C TRP A 50 7.47 -7.05 17.29
N ASP A 51 6.73 -8.13 17.04
CA ASP A 51 6.18 -9.01 18.09
C ASP A 51 7.04 -10.25 18.41
N GLY A 52 8.18 -10.40 17.72
CA GLY A 52 9.05 -11.57 17.81
C GLY A 52 9.01 -12.46 16.57
N HIS A 53 7.93 -12.41 15.78
CA HIS A 53 7.78 -13.17 14.55
C HIS A 53 7.33 -12.32 13.37
N THR A 54 6.51 -11.30 13.59
CA THR A 54 5.86 -10.50 12.56
C THR A 54 5.91 -9.02 12.88
N CYS A 55 5.75 -8.20 11.84
CA CYS A 55 5.68 -6.76 11.99
C CYS A 55 4.24 -6.28 12.08
N ARG A 56 3.84 -5.70 13.21
CA ARG A 56 2.55 -5.04 13.39
C ARG A 56 2.60 -3.62 12.81
N LEU A 57 1.78 -3.36 11.81
CA LEU A 57 1.63 -2.10 11.11
C LEU A 57 0.35 -1.42 11.60
N ASP A 58 0.48 -0.43 12.48
CA ASP A 58 -0.65 0.19 13.19
C ASP A 58 -1.30 1.36 12.42
N ASN A 59 -0.66 1.87 11.36
CA ASN A 59 -1.16 3.01 10.60
C ASN A 59 -0.99 2.81 9.08
N GLN A 60 -1.81 3.52 8.31
CA GLN A 60 -1.87 3.36 6.86
C GLN A 60 -0.56 3.74 6.16
N ASN A 61 0.18 4.72 6.69
CA ASN A 61 1.45 5.15 6.11
C ASN A 61 2.50 4.04 6.24
N VAL A 62 2.62 3.45 7.42
CA VAL A 62 3.50 2.31 7.70
C VAL A 62 3.11 1.10 6.85
N TYR A 63 1.81 0.79 6.74
CA TYR A 63 1.32 -0.26 5.82
C TYR A 63 1.73 -0.02 4.36
N ASN A 64 1.47 1.18 3.83
CA ASN A 64 1.76 1.52 2.44
C ASN A 64 3.26 1.46 2.12
N ASN A 65 4.13 1.74 3.10
CA ASN A 65 5.57 1.73 2.92
C ASN A 65 6.19 0.34 3.07
N PHE A 66 5.54 -0.58 3.80
CA PHE A 66 6.13 -1.88 4.11
C PHE A 66 6.37 -2.74 2.87
N GLY A 67 5.41 -2.81 1.94
CA GLY A 67 5.53 -3.57 0.69
C GLY A 67 6.72 -3.14 -0.17
N PRO A 68 6.81 -1.85 -0.57
CA PRO A 68 7.95 -1.33 -1.34
C PRO A 68 9.31 -1.52 -0.66
N LEU A 69 9.36 -1.34 0.68
CA LEU A 69 10.57 -1.59 1.45
C LEU A 69 10.95 -3.07 1.41
N CYS A 70 9.97 -3.97 1.46
CA CYS A 70 10.21 -5.40 1.35
C CYS A 70 10.73 -5.82 -0.03
N GLU A 71 10.13 -5.28 -1.09
CA GLU A 71 10.58 -5.51 -2.47
C GLU A 71 12.02 -5.04 -2.70
N SER A 72 12.42 -3.93 -2.06
CA SER A 72 13.81 -3.44 -2.11
C SER A 72 14.83 -4.44 -1.51
N GLN A 73 14.37 -5.31 -0.60
CA GLN A 73 15.16 -6.40 0.00
C GLN A 73 15.08 -7.71 -0.81
N GLN A 74 14.59 -7.64 -2.05
CA GLN A 74 14.35 -8.78 -2.94
C GLN A 74 13.48 -9.86 -2.27
N ALA A 75 12.47 -9.42 -1.52
CA ALA A 75 11.54 -10.28 -0.79
C ALA A 75 10.09 -9.86 -1.06
N GLN A 76 9.16 -10.76 -0.77
CA GLN A 76 7.72 -10.49 -0.90
C GLN A 76 7.12 -10.21 0.48
N ALA A 77 6.26 -9.19 0.53
CA ALA A 77 5.47 -8.89 1.71
C ALA A 77 4.22 -9.80 1.75
N VAL A 78 4.04 -10.49 2.86
CA VAL A 78 2.83 -11.28 3.15
C VAL A 78 2.17 -10.67 4.37
N CYS A 79 0.94 -10.20 4.22
CA CYS A 79 0.19 -9.52 5.28
C CYS A 79 -1.13 -10.22 5.57
N TRP A 80 -1.54 -10.22 6.83
CA TRP A 80 -2.82 -10.75 7.29
C TRP A 80 -3.39 -9.91 8.43
N HIS A 81 -4.67 -10.16 8.71
CA HIS A 81 -5.44 -9.58 9.80
C HIS A 81 -5.42 -10.46 11.04
#